data_AF-A0A6C0I8J8-F1
#
_entry.id   AF-A0A6C0I8J8-F1
#
_cell.length_a   1.000
_cell.length_b   1.000
_cell.length_c   1.000
_cell.angle_alpha   90.00
_cell.angle_beta   90.00
_cell.angle_gamma   90.00
#
_symmetry.space_group_name_H-M   'P 1'
#
loop_
_entity.id
_entity.type
_entity.pdbx_description
1 polymer ?
#
loop_
_entity_poly.entity_id
_entity_poly.type
_entity_poly.pdbx_seq_one_letter_code
_entity_poly.pdbx_strand_id
1 'polypeptide(L)'
;MTNNDANISFLLEEKDEDNEFYKINNIDDMMNELLFTNNTNNSTNSDLLYYVEKNVFSGEDETYYNEKYTIKDLMKICCYYGIDKNIKASKCRKQDIVATIVFYEGQSENADIVKQRHNMWAYMTELLTDPKMRMYLLF
;
A
#
# COMPACT_ATOMS: atom_id res chain seq x y z
N MET A 1 -31.66 34.67 34.08
CA MET A 1 -32.26 33.59 34.89
C MET A 1 -33.48 33.10 34.11
N THR A 2 -33.55 31.93 33.48
CA THR A 2 -32.81 30.66 33.57
C THR A 2 -32.96 29.95 32.22
N ASN A 3 -31.85 29.66 31.52
CA ASN A 3 -31.87 28.73 30.38
C ASN A 3 -31.82 27.32 30.95
N ASN A 4 -32.85 26.52 30.69
CA ASN A 4 -32.91 25.11 31.04
C ASN A 4 -32.00 24.33 30.07
N ASP A 5 -30.82 23.95 30.55
CA ASP A 5 -30.01 22.90 29.92
C ASP A 5 -30.73 21.56 30.09
N ALA A 6 -31.43 21.14 29.04
CA ALA A 6 -32.00 19.81 28.96
C ALA A 6 -30.88 18.79 28.76
N ASN A 7 -30.32 18.28 29.86
CA ASN A 7 -29.51 17.07 29.85
C ASN A 7 -30.40 15.90 29.40
N ILE A 8 -30.22 15.48 28.16
CA ILE A 8 -30.83 14.25 27.64
C ILE A 8 -30.06 13.08 28.26
N SER A 9 -30.63 12.49 29.31
CA SER A 9 -30.20 11.20 29.85
C SER A 9 -30.77 10.10 28.97
N PHE A 10 -29.90 9.42 28.22
CA PHE A 10 -30.27 8.26 27.41
C PHE A 10 -30.20 7.01 28.30
N LEU A 11 -31.35 6.61 28.85
CA LEU A 11 -31.51 5.29 29.46
C LEU A 11 -31.86 4.31 28.34
N LEU A 12 -30.96 3.40 28.02
CA LEU A 12 -31.29 2.19 27.26
C LEU A 12 -31.96 1.21 28.23
N GLU A 13 -33.25 0.96 28.01
CA GLU A 13 -33.95 -0.19 28.57
C GLU A 13 -33.62 -1.39 27.67
N GLU A 14 -32.74 -2.28 28.13
CA GLU A 14 -32.50 -3.56 27.46
C GLU A 14 -33.76 -4.42 27.60
N LYS A 15 -34.41 -4.73 26.47
CA LYS A 15 -35.39 -5.81 26.41
C LYS A 15 -34.61 -7.12 26.29
N ASP A 16 -34.69 -7.94 27.33
CA ASP A 16 -34.33 -9.34 27.27
C ASP A 16 -35.30 -10.05 26.30
N GLU A 17 -34.91 -10.11 25.02
CA GLU A 17 -35.48 -11.07 24.08
C GLU A 17 -34.51 -12.24 23.99
N ASP A 18 -34.92 -13.36 24.61
CA ASP A 18 -34.27 -14.66 24.56
C ASP A 18 -33.97 -15.06 23.10
N ASN A 19 -32.74 -14.85 22.67
CA ASN A 19 -32.25 -15.31 21.38
C ASN A 19 -31.19 -16.39 21.64
N GLU A 20 -31.55 -17.65 21.36
CA GLU A 20 -30.69 -18.84 21.38
C GLU A 20 -29.55 -18.74 20.34
N PHE A 21 -28.66 -17.77 20.46
CA PHE A 21 -27.55 -17.58 19.51
C PHE A 21 -26.16 -17.89 20.08
N TYR A 22 -26.03 -18.15 21.38
CA TYR A 22 -24.71 -18.41 21.98
C TYR A 22 -24.58 -19.84 22.51
N LYS A 23 -24.34 -20.76 21.57
CA LYS A 23 -23.55 -21.99 21.82
C LYS A 23 -22.45 -22.08 20.77
N ILE A 24 -21.43 -21.24 20.91
CA ILE A 24 -20.12 -21.47 20.29
C ILE A 24 -19.15 -21.59 21.46
N ASN A 25 -18.74 -22.83 21.74
CA ASN A 25 -18.04 -23.20 22.97
C ASN A 25 -16.52 -23.33 22.80
N ASN A 26 -15.91 -22.86 21.72
CA ASN A 26 -14.45 -22.88 21.59
C ASN A 26 -13.93 -21.64 20.87
N ILE A 27 -12.99 -20.95 21.53
CA ILE A 27 -12.23 -19.83 20.96
C ILE A 27 -11.49 -20.27 19.68
N ASP A 28 -11.11 -21.55 19.60
CA ASP A 28 -10.47 -22.15 18.42
C ASP A 28 -11.37 -22.15 17.17
N ASP A 29 -12.68 -22.29 17.32
CA ASP A 29 -13.62 -22.26 16.20
C ASP A 29 -13.77 -20.83 15.67
N MET A 30 -13.75 -19.83 16.56
CA MET A 30 -13.79 -18.41 16.20
C MET A 30 -12.51 -17.97 15.47
N MET A 31 -11.35 -18.52 15.86
CA MET A 31 -10.06 -18.25 15.22
C MET A 31 -9.97 -18.92 13.84
N ASN A 32 -10.54 -20.13 13.70
CA ASN A 32 -10.63 -20.82 12.40
C ASN A 32 -11.63 -20.14 11.44
N GLU A 33 -12.74 -19.60 11.93
CA GLU A 33 -13.70 -18.85 11.11
C GLU A 33 -13.11 -17.51 10.61
N LEU A 34 -12.31 -16.83 11.44
CA LEU A 34 -11.50 -15.66 11.03
C LEU A 34 -10.48 -16.02 9.94
N LEU A 35 -9.79 -17.16 10.08
CA LEU A 35 -8.84 -17.65 9.07
C LEU A 35 -9.54 -18.07 7.76
N PHE A 36 -10.76 -18.61 7.84
CA PHE A 36 -11.55 -19.00 6.66
C PHE A 36 -12.14 -17.78 5.94
N THR A 37 -12.57 -16.76 6.68
CA THR A 37 -13.11 -15.51 6.12
C THR A 37 -12.02 -14.74 5.35
N ASN A 38 -10.77 -14.74 5.82
CA ASN A 38 -9.63 -14.14 5.12
C ASN A 38 -9.29 -14.82 3.77
N ASN A 39 -9.75 -16.05 3.53
CA ASN A 39 -9.60 -16.73 2.24
C ASN A 39 -10.70 -16.36 1.22
N THR A 40 -11.67 -15.52 1.60
CA THR A 40 -12.76 -15.08 0.72
C THR A 40 -12.53 -13.62 0.27
N ASN A 41 -11.62 -13.48 -0.70
CA ASN A 41 -11.65 -12.46 -1.75
C ASN A 41 -11.85 -11.00 -1.36
N ASN A 42 -10.96 -10.45 -0.55
CA ASN A 42 -10.57 -9.04 -0.67
C ASN A 42 -9.05 -8.95 -0.51
N SER A 43 -8.30 -9.53 -1.46
CA SER A 43 -6.86 -9.25 -1.55
C SER A 43 -6.71 -7.79 -1.97
N THR A 44 -6.57 -6.90 -1.00
CA THR A 44 -6.20 -5.53 -1.27
C THR A 44 -4.77 -5.55 -1.81
N ASN A 45 -4.47 -4.72 -2.82
CA ASN A 45 -3.12 -4.59 -3.37
C ASN A 45 -2.04 -4.34 -2.29
N SER A 46 -2.43 -3.90 -1.08
CA SER A 46 -1.54 -3.76 0.09
C SER A 46 -0.74 -5.00 0.44
N ASP A 47 -1.25 -6.20 0.10
CA ASP A 47 -0.67 -7.46 0.55
C ASP A 47 0.42 -7.98 -0.38
N LEU A 48 0.62 -7.32 -1.54
CA LEU A 48 1.69 -7.66 -2.47
C LEU A 48 3.05 -7.38 -1.83
N LEU A 49 4.03 -8.25 -2.06
CA LEU A 49 5.35 -8.20 -1.43
C LEU A 49 6.00 -6.82 -1.59
N TYR A 50 5.82 -6.22 -2.75
CA TYR A 50 6.30 -4.87 -3.06
C TYR A 50 5.85 -3.80 -2.06
N TYR A 51 4.56 -3.77 -1.72
CA TYR A 51 4.02 -2.76 -0.81
C TYR A 51 4.42 -3.04 0.62
N VAL A 52 4.49 -4.32 1.02
CA VAL A 52 5.03 -4.72 2.32
C VAL A 52 6.47 -4.23 2.48
N GLU A 53 7.33 -4.48 1.48
CA GLU A 53 8.72 -4.00 1.51
C GLU A 53 8.82 -2.47 1.49
N LYS A 54 8.02 -1.80 0.66
CA LYS A 54 8.05 -0.33 0.58
C LYS A 54 7.58 0.32 1.89
N ASN A 55 6.59 -0.27 2.57
CA ASN A 55 6.05 0.26 3.83
C ASN A 55 7.08 0.25 4.97
N VAL A 56 8.12 -0.61 4.91
CA VAL A 56 9.24 -0.57 5.87
C VAL A 56 9.95 0.79 5.85
N PHE A 57 9.91 1.49 4.72
CA PHE A 57 10.53 2.81 4.52
C PHE A 57 9.51 3.96 4.57
N SER A 58 8.37 3.76 5.23
CA SER A 58 7.33 4.79 5.32
C SER A 58 7.88 6.10 5.90
N GLY A 59 7.77 7.20 5.14
CA GLY A 59 8.33 8.50 5.53
C GLY A 59 9.81 8.72 5.16
N GLU A 60 10.47 7.71 4.57
CA GLU A 60 11.88 7.74 4.17
C GLU A 60 12.07 7.27 2.71
N ASP A 61 11.29 7.83 1.79
CA ASP A 61 11.33 7.45 0.37
C ASP A 61 12.73 7.63 -0.25
N GLU A 62 13.52 8.60 0.20
CA GLU A 62 14.90 8.77 -0.26
C GLU A 62 15.80 7.58 0.12
N THR A 63 15.67 7.06 1.34
CA THR A 63 16.40 5.88 1.82
C THR A 63 16.02 4.65 0.98
N TYR A 64 14.72 4.46 0.76
CA TYR A 64 14.20 3.37 -0.07
C TYR A 64 14.85 3.32 -1.46
N TYR A 65 14.86 4.44 -2.19
CA TYR A 65 15.45 4.50 -3.52
C TYR A 65 16.98 4.39 -3.51
N ASN A 66 17.64 4.91 -2.48
CA ASN A 66 19.09 4.82 -2.36
C ASN A 66 19.58 3.39 -2.11
N GLU A 67 18.85 2.60 -1.33
CA GLU A 67 19.24 1.23 -0.96
C GLU A 67 18.82 0.20 -2.00
N LYS A 68 17.57 0.27 -2.49
CA LYS A 68 16.98 -0.80 -3.31
C LYS A 68 17.25 -0.66 -4.81
N TYR A 69 17.62 0.52 -5.30
CA TYR A 69 17.70 0.79 -6.74
C TYR A 69 19.10 1.15 -7.19
N THR A 70 19.49 0.64 -8.36
CA THR A 70 20.70 1.09 -9.05
C THR A 70 20.43 2.35 -9.86
N ILE A 71 21.48 3.08 -10.28
CA ILE A 71 21.31 4.25 -11.16
C ILE A 71 20.54 3.88 -12.44
N LYS A 72 20.79 2.70 -13.00
CA LYS A 72 20.09 2.24 -14.21
C LYS A 72 18.59 2.09 -13.96
N ASP A 73 18.19 1.59 -12.80
CA ASP A 73 16.79 1.40 -12.46
C ASP A 73 16.10 2.73 -12.17
N LEU A 74 16.78 3.64 -11.47
CA LEU A 74 16.28 5.01 -11.27
C LEU A 74 16.06 5.72 -12.62
N MET A 75 16.97 5.53 -13.59
CA MET A 75 16.79 6.09 -14.92
C MET A 75 15.58 5.50 -15.67
N LYS A 76 15.22 4.23 -15.44
CA LYS A 76 13.99 3.65 -15.99
C LYS A 76 12.75 4.32 -15.39
N ILE A 77 12.77 4.59 -14.09
CA ILE A 77 11.68 5.33 -13.41
C ILE A 77 11.56 6.74 -13.99
N CYS A 78 12.68 7.44 -14.16
CA CYS A 78 12.67 8.76 -14.79
C CYS A 78 12.16 8.74 -16.23
N CYS A 79 12.47 7.68 -16.98
CA CYS A 79 11.96 7.47 -18.34
C CYS A 79 10.45 7.26 -18.33
N TYR A 80 9.94 6.44 -17.39
CA TYR A 80 8.51 6.20 -17.20
C TYR A 80 7.75 7.51 -16.92
N TYR A 81 8.29 8.39 -16.08
CA TYR A 81 7.70 9.70 -15.80
C TYR A 81 7.97 10.77 -16.88
N GLY A 82 8.80 10.48 -17.89
CA GLY A 82 9.17 11.44 -18.93
C GLY A 82 10.08 12.58 -18.45
N ILE A 83 10.74 12.43 -17.30
CA ILE A 83 11.65 13.44 -16.70
C ILE A 83 13.13 13.16 -16.98
N ASP A 84 13.43 12.07 -17.70
CA ASP A 84 14.80 11.61 -17.99
C ASP A 84 15.63 12.59 -18.83
N LYS A 85 14.98 13.40 -19.68
CA LYS A 85 15.65 14.39 -20.54
C LYS A 85 16.45 15.41 -19.73
N ASN A 86 15.85 15.96 -18.68
CA ASN A 86 16.47 16.98 -17.83
C ASN A 86 17.62 16.38 -17.01
N ILE A 87 17.47 15.14 -16.56
CA ILE A 87 18.45 14.40 -15.75
C ILE A 87 19.69 14.06 -16.60
N LYS A 88 19.49 13.58 -17.83
CA LYS A 88 20.57 13.25 -18.76
C LYS A 88 21.36 14.50 -19.17
N ALA A 89 20.66 15.62 -19.41
CA ALA A 89 21.31 16.89 -19.75
C ALA A 89 22.19 17.42 -18.59
N SER A 90 21.73 17.23 -17.36
CA SER A 90 22.38 17.82 -16.17
C SER A 90 23.45 16.94 -15.52
N LYS A 91 23.67 15.70 -16.02
CA LYS A 91 24.63 14.72 -15.45
C LYS A 91 24.49 14.54 -13.93
N CYS A 92 23.24 14.46 -13.46
CA CYS A 92 22.89 14.30 -12.06
C CYS A 92 23.57 13.09 -11.40
N ARG A 93 24.01 13.23 -10.14
CA ARG A 93 24.48 12.11 -9.33
C ARG A 93 23.27 11.29 -8.84
N LYS A 94 23.51 10.07 -8.32
CA LYS A 94 22.44 9.19 -7.81
C LYS A 94 21.49 9.91 -6.85
N GLN A 95 22.04 10.66 -5.88
CA GLN A 95 21.26 11.40 -4.90
C GLN A 95 20.35 12.45 -5.55
N ASP A 96 20.85 13.18 -6.56
CA ASP A 96 20.09 14.20 -7.27
C ASP A 96 18.92 13.55 -8.06
N ILE A 97 19.14 12.36 -8.62
CA ILE A 97 18.10 11.58 -9.30
C ILE A 97 17.03 11.12 -8.31
N VAL A 98 17.44 10.60 -7.15
CA VAL A 98 16.52 10.16 -6.09
C VAL A 98 15.67 11.33 -5.60
N ALA A 99 16.29 12.47 -5.28
CA ALA A 99 15.56 13.66 -4.85
C ALA A 99 14.57 14.13 -5.92
N THR A 100 14.94 14.06 -7.21
CA THR A 100 14.04 14.41 -8.31
C THR A 100 12.83 13.47 -8.38
N ILE A 101 13.04 12.16 -8.21
CA ILE A 101 11.97 11.17 -8.18
C ILE A 101 11.05 11.42 -7.00
N VAL A 102 11.58 11.54 -5.78
CA VAL A 102 10.79 11.77 -4.57
C VAL A 102 9.99 13.07 -4.68
N PHE A 103 10.62 14.14 -5.18
CA PHE A 103 9.93 15.40 -5.42
C PHE A 103 8.77 15.25 -6.42
N TYR A 104 9.00 14.56 -7.54
CA TYR A 104 7.96 14.30 -8.53
C TYR A 104 6.80 13.47 -7.95
N GLU A 105 7.12 12.44 -7.17
CA GLU A 105 6.14 11.53 -6.56
C GLU A 105 5.33 12.19 -5.45
N GLY A 106 5.89 13.21 -4.78
CA GLY A 106 5.19 14.00 -3.76
C GLY A 106 4.20 15.02 -4.32
N GLN A 107 4.17 15.27 -5.63
CA GLN A 107 3.18 16.18 -6.23
C GLN A 107 1.84 15.48 -6.40
N SER A 108 0.77 16.09 -5.88
CA SER A 108 -0.59 15.53 -5.93
C SER A 108 -1.09 15.28 -7.35
N GLU A 109 -0.65 16.11 -8.29
CA GLU A 109 -0.96 16.06 -9.72
C GLU A 109 -0.41 14.78 -10.37
N ASN A 110 0.65 14.22 -9.79
CA ASN A 110 1.27 13.00 -10.27
C ASN A 110 0.75 11.74 -9.56
N ALA A 111 -0.15 11.87 -8.58
CA ALA A 111 -0.57 10.74 -7.74
C ALA A 111 -1.05 9.52 -8.56
N ASP A 112 -1.80 9.75 -9.65
CA ASP A 112 -2.31 8.68 -10.50
C ASP A 112 -1.21 7.94 -11.25
N ILE A 113 -0.28 8.67 -11.90
CA ILE A 113 0.83 8.05 -12.64
C ILE A 113 1.81 7.33 -11.69
N VAL A 114 2.01 7.88 -10.50
CA VAL A 114 2.84 7.30 -9.44
C VAL A 114 2.24 6.01 -8.93
N LYS A 115 0.91 6.00 -8.68
CA LYS A 115 0.15 4.81 -8.29
C LYS A 115 0.20 3.73 -9.37
N GLN A 116 0.03 4.11 -10.64
CA GLN A 116 0.13 3.16 -11.76
C GLN A 116 1.52 2.51 -11.83
N ARG A 117 2.58 3.32 -11.67
CA ARG A 117 3.97 2.81 -11.64
C ARG A 117 4.20 1.85 -10.48
N HIS A 118 3.70 2.17 -9.29
CA HIS A 118 3.79 1.29 -8.13
C HIS A 118 3.06 -0.04 -8.36
N ASN A 119 1.82 0.01 -8.86
CA ASN A 119 1.03 -1.17 -9.18
C ASN A 119 1.74 -2.05 -10.21
N MET A 120 2.24 -1.45 -11.30
CA MET A 120 2.99 -2.16 -12.33
C MET A 120 4.18 -2.89 -11.73
N TRP A 121 4.97 -2.22 -10.88
CA TRP A 121 6.13 -2.84 -10.26
C TRP A 121 5.75 -3.96 -9.30
N ALA A 122 4.70 -3.77 -8.51
CA ALA A 122 4.18 -4.79 -7.62
C ALA A 122 3.80 -6.07 -8.38
N TYR A 123 3.02 -5.94 -9.47
CA TYR A 123 2.65 -7.09 -10.29
C TYR A 123 3.84 -7.73 -10.98
N MET A 124 4.79 -6.94 -11.49
CA MET A 124 6.00 -7.49 -12.12
C MET A 124 6.86 -8.26 -11.12
N THR A 125 6.97 -7.79 -9.87
CA THR A 125 7.68 -8.52 -8.81
C THR A 125 7.03 -9.88 -8.52
N GLU A 126 5.70 -9.94 -8.44
CA GLU A 126 5.00 -11.22 -8.26
C GLU A 126 5.25 -12.17 -9.44
N LEU A 127 5.11 -11.68 -10.67
CA LEU A 127 5.34 -12.48 -11.89
C LEU A 127 6.79 -12.98 -12.00
N LEU A 128 7.76 -12.19 -11.53
CA LEU A 128 9.17 -12.59 -11.50
C LEU A 128 9.48 -13.63 -10.41
N THR A 129 8.68 -13.64 -9.34
CA THR A 129 8.82 -14.59 -8.24
C THR A 129 8.24 -15.95 -8.61
N ASP A 130 7.17 -15.98 -9.40
CA ASP A 130 6.59 -17.23 -9.92
C ASP A 130 7.51 -17.88 -10.98
N PRO A 131 8.02 -19.11 -10.75
CA PRO A 131 8.95 -19.76 -11.68
C PRO A 131 8.38 -20.05 -13.07
N LYS A 132 7.06 -20.25 -13.20
CA LYS A 132 6.40 -20.55 -14.47
C LYS A 132 6.15 -19.27 -15.25
N MET A 133 5.63 -18.23 -14.59
CA MET A 133 5.31 -16.95 -15.22
C MET A 133 6.57 -16.20 -15.67
N ARG A 134 7.65 -16.26 -14.87
CA ARG A 134 8.92 -15.63 -15.22
C ARG A 134 9.46 -16.05 -16.58
N MET A 135 9.19 -17.28 -17.03
CA MET A 135 9.65 -17.78 -18.34
C MET A 135 9.05 -17.02 -19.53
N TYR A 136 7.93 -16.31 -19.32
CA TYR A 136 7.22 -15.56 -20.36
C TYR A 136 7.52 -14.06 -20.35
N LEU A 137 8.32 -13.57 -19.39
CA LEU A 137 8.67 -12.15 -19.31
C LEU A 137 9.82 -11.83 -20.26
N LEU A 138 9.64 -10.78 -21.07
CA LEU A 138 10.63 -10.26 -22.01
C LEU A 138 11.11 -8.89 -21.53
N PHE A 139 12.42 -8.65 -21.59
CA PHE A 139 13.10 -7.43 -21.11
C PHE A 139 13.88 -6.73 -22.20
#